data_AF-X1F5T0-F1
#
_entry.id   AF-X1F5T0-F1
#
_cell.length_a   1.000
_cell.length_b   1.000
_cell.length_c   1.000
_cell.angle_alpha   90.00
_cell.angle_beta   90.00
_cell.angle_gamma   90.00
#
_symmetry.space_group_name_H-M   'P 1'
#
loop_
_entity.id
_entity.type
_entity.pdbx_description
1 polymer ?
#
loop_
_entity_poly.entity_id
_entity_poly.type
_entity_poly.pdbx_seq_one_letter_code
_entity_poly.pdbx_strand_id
1 'polypeptide(L)'
;KDFLKSEKKKLHQGKFHGIDFFIRYIKSPKDWNGTYYDYKFKNLGRIKIKAKITDSTNSIFTPCSYKIEHLKVLESKIIPKNMNLKNLNEINSFRGRFCEQAIKGDKVLVEGKLEQIIFRNSKNYLRILLTDQVQDKMIINDE
;
A
#
# COMPACT_ATOMS: atom_id res chain seq x y z
N LYS A 1 14.98 2.00 -14.45
CA LYS A 1 15.01 0.52 -14.59
C LYS A 1 13.89 -0.11 -13.76
N ASP A 2 13.74 0.31 -12.50
CA ASP A 2 12.75 -0.24 -11.55
C ASP A 2 11.29 -0.07 -12.00
N PHE A 3 10.95 1.07 -12.62
CA PHE A 3 9.63 1.29 -13.21
C PHE A 3 9.27 0.21 -14.25
N LEU A 4 10.15 -0.04 -15.22
CA LEU A 4 9.89 -1.06 -16.24
C LEU A 4 9.79 -2.47 -15.63
N LYS A 5 10.53 -2.75 -14.56
CA LYS A 5 10.44 -4.02 -13.82
C LYS A 5 9.05 -4.20 -13.21
N SER A 6 8.50 -3.17 -12.56
CA SER A 6 7.16 -3.25 -11.97
C SER A 6 6.04 -3.24 -13.01
N GLU A 7 6.18 -2.47 -14.09
CA GLU A 7 5.11 -2.35 -15.10
C GLU A 7 4.93 -3.61 -15.94
N LYS A 8 6.00 -4.32 -16.30
CA LYS A 8 5.96 -5.50 -17.19
C LYS A 8 5.08 -6.65 -16.68
N LYS A 9 4.81 -6.72 -15.38
CA LYS A 9 4.02 -7.78 -14.74
C LYS A 9 2.56 -7.39 -14.51
N LYS A 10 2.16 -6.15 -14.79
CA LYS A 10 0.79 -5.67 -14.55
C LYS A 10 -0.13 -6.15 -15.64
N LEU A 11 -1.21 -6.83 -15.27
CA LEU A 11 -2.18 -7.42 -16.20
C LEU A 11 -3.42 -6.55 -16.37
N HIS A 12 -3.61 -5.56 -15.50
CA HIS A 12 -4.79 -4.70 -15.46
C HIS A 12 -4.71 -3.49 -16.39
N GLN A 13 -3.70 -3.37 -17.26
CA GLN A 13 -3.55 -2.22 -18.15
C GLN A 13 -2.96 -2.64 -19.50
N GLY A 14 -3.20 -1.85 -20.54
CA GLY A 14 -2.71 -2.15 -21.88
C GLY A 14 -3.13 -1.13 -22.92
N LYS A 15 -3.04 -1.52 -24.20
CA LYS A 15 -3.39 -0.70 -25.36
C LYS A 15 -4.21 -1.52 -26.34
N PHE A 16 -5.36 -0.99 -26.77
CA PHE A 16 -6.24 -1.59 -27.77
C PHE A 16 -6.52 -0.55 -28.86
N HIS A 17 -6.20 -0.86 -30.12
CA HIS A 17 -6.27 0.09 -31.26
C HIS A 17 -5.67 1.47 -30.98
N GLY A 18 -4.51 1.53 -30.32
CA GLY A 18 -3.84 2.79 -29.98
C GLY A 18 -4.37 3.49 -28.73
N ILE A 19 -5.49 3.03 -28.16
CA ILE A 19 -6.12 3.59 -26.97
C ILE A 19 -5.61 2.86 -25.73
N ASP A 20 -5.04 3.61 -24.79
CA ASP A 20 -4.62 3.07 -23.49
C ASP A 20 -5.86 2.75 -22.63
N PHE A 21 -5.84 1.61 -21.96
CA PHE A 21 -6.89 1.19 -21.03
C PHE A 21 -6.30 0.69 -19.71
N PHE A 22 -7.10 0.78 -18.66
CA PHE A 22 -6.86 0.07 -17.40
C PHE A 22 -8.17 -0.48 -16.84
N ILE A 23 -8.07 -1.57 -16.09
CA ILE A 23 -9.17 -2.31 -15.48
C ILE A 23 -9.03 -2.16 -13.95
N ARG A 24 -10.14 -1.91 -13.26
CA ARG A 24 -10.17 -1.87 -11.79
C ARG A 24 -11.04 -2.98 -11.25
N TYR A 25 -10.43 -3.84 -10.45
CA TYR A 25 -11.13 -4.89 -9.73
C TYR A 25 -11.57 -4.37 -8.37
N ILE A 26 -12.82 -4.58 -8.01
CA ILE A 26 -13.37 -4.19 -6.70
C ILE A 26 -13.84 -5.47 -6.02
N LYS A 27 -13.57 -5.59 -4.71
CA LYS A 27 -14.05 -6.73 -3.93
C LYS A 27 -15.57 -6.73 -3.86
N SER A 28 -16.17 -7.92 -3.93
CA SER A 28 -17.59 -8.08 -3.66
C SER A 28 -17.89 -7.61 -2.23
N PRO A 29 -19.05 -6.98 -1.96
CA PRO A 29 -19.47 -6.62 -0.61
C PRO A 29 -19.44 -7.79 0.39
N LYS A 30 -19.63 -9.03 -0.10
CA LYS A 30 -19.57 -10.25 0.72
C LYS A 30 -18.16 -10.55 1.26
N ASP A 31 -17.12 -10.03 0.61
CA ASP A 31 -15.70 -10.23 0.97
C ASP A 31 -15.16 -9.11 1.87
N TRP A 32 -16.02 -8.17 2.28
CA TRP A 32 -15.61 -7.06 3.14
C TRP A 32 -15.58 -7.50 4.60
N ASN A 33 -14.54 -7.09 5.33
CA ASN A 33 -14.39 -7.40 6.77
C ASN A 33 -15.31 -6.59 7.70
N GLY A 34 -16.24 -5.81 7.15
CA GLY A 34 -17.14 -4.92 7.88
C GLY A 34 -17.73 -3.84 6.98
N THR A 35 -18.41 -2.87 7.59
CA THR A 35 -18.93 -1.69 6.90
C THR A 35 -17.97 -0.51 7.02
N TYR A 36 -18.18 0.54 6.24
CA TYR A 36 -17.40 1.78 6.35
C TYR A 36 -17.39 2.33 7.79
N TYR A 37 -18.53 2.27 8.48
CA TYR A 37 -18.69 2.78 9.85
C TYR A 37 -17.93 1.96 10.91
N ASP A 38 -17.48 0.75 10.58
CA ASP A 38 -16.66 -0.05 11.50
C ASP A 38 -15.22 0.48 11.60
N TYR A 39 -14.77 1.31 10.66
CA TYR A 39 -13.40 1.81 10.58
C TYR A 39 -13.29 3.28 10.99
N LYS A 40 -12.28 3.59 11.80
CA LYS A 40 -11.82 4.96 12.07
C LYS A 40 -10.35 5.09 11.67
N PHE A 41 -10.02 6.21 11.05
CA PHE A 41 -8.70 6.51 10.50
C PHE A 41 -8.12 7.74 11.19
N LYS A 42 -6.87 7.65 11.65
CA LYS A 42 -6.12 8.78 12.21
C LYS A 42 -4.82 8.99 11.44
N ASN A 43 -4.65 10.19 10.87
CA ASN A 43 -3.42 10.58 10.20
C ASN A 43 -2.32 10.87 11.24
N LEU A 44 -1.15 10.27 11.07
CA LEU A 44 0.00 10.38 11.97
C LEU A 44 1.23 11.00 11.30
N GLY A 45 1.08 11.59 10.11
CA GLY A 45 2.16 12.22 9.36
C GLY A 45 2.63 11.37 8.18
N ARG A 46 3.89 11.56 7.78
CA ARG A 46 4.47 10.88 6.61
C ARG A 46 5.71 10.09 6.99
N ILE A 47 5.84 8.90 6.42
CA ILE A 47 6.94 7.98 6.69
C ILE A 47 7.55 7.46 5.40
N LYS A 48 8.86 7.20 5.44
CA LYS A 48 9.60 6.45 4.43
C LYS A 48 10.27 5.25 5.08
N ILE A 49 9.99 4.05 4.57
CA ILE A 49 10.51 2.79 5.12
C ILE A 49 11.06 1.86 4.04
N LYS A 50 11.91 0.91 4.46
CA LYS A 50 12.11 -0.36 3.76
C LYS A 50 11.21 -1.41 4.39
N ALA A 51 10.52 -2.19 3.57
CA ALA A 51 9.64 -3.27 4.01
C ALA A 51 9.76 -4.50 3.09
N LYS A 52 9.41 -5.67 3.60
CA LYS A 52 9.26 -6.91 2.81
C LYS A 52 7.78 -7.22 2.64
N ILE A 53 7.35 -7.55 1.42
CA ILE A 53 5.98 -7.99 1.16
C ILE A 53 5.80 -9.42 1.66
N THR A 54 4.85 -9.61 2.58
CA THR A 54 4.52 -10.93 3.14
C THR A 54 3.27 -11.54 2.49
N ASP A 55 2.39 -10.70 1.93
CA ASP A 55 1.17 -11.10 1.22
C ASP A 55 0.79 -10.02 0.18
N SER A 56 0.59 -10.45 -1.07
CA SER A 56 0.17 -9.61 -2.20
C SER A 56 -1.15 -10.06 -2.82
N THR A 57 -1.92 -10.91 -2.15
CA THR A 57 -3.17 -11.49 -2.67
C THR A 57 -4.19 -10.42 -3.06
N ASN A 58 -4.21 -9.30 -2.34
CA ASN A 58 -5.13 -8.19 -2.60
C ASN A 58 -4.51 -7.07 -3.47
N SER A 59 -3.37 -7.31 -4.11
CA SER A 59 -2.66 -6.30 -4.90
C SER A 59 -3.37 -5.89 -6.19
N ILE A 60 -4.28 -6.74 -6.70
CA ILE A 60 -5.05 -6.49 -7.93
C ILE A 60 -6.30 -5.61 -7.71
N PHE A 61 -6.80 -5.56 -6.48
CA PHE A 61 -8.04 -4.83 -6.17
C PHE A 61 -7.81 -3.32 -6.05
N THR A 62 -8.90 -2.56 -6.11
CA THR A 62 -8.97 -1.17 -5.66
C THR A 62 -9.85 -1.09 -4.41
N PRO A 63 -9.34 -0.60 -3.26
CA PRO A 63 -7.93 -0.29 -3.02
C PRO A 63 -7.05 -1.55 -3.02
N CYS A 64 -5.83 -1.42 -3.53
CA CYS A 64 -4.86 -2.51 -3.49
C CYS A 64 -4.24 -2.56 -2.10
N SER A 65 -4.00 -3.77 -1.58
CA SER A 65 -3.30 -3.92 -0.30
C SER A 65 -2.21 -4.98 -0.32
N TYR A 66 -1.18 -4.69 0.49
CA TYR A 66 -0.03 -5.55 0.71
C TYR A 66 0.18 -5.69 2.20
N LYS A 67 0.29 -6.93 2.70
CA LYS A 67 0.83 -7.13 4.05
C LYS A 67 2.35 -7.03 4.00
N ILE A 68 2.91 -6.45 5.05
CA ILE A 68 4.34 -6.21 5.14
C ILE A 68 4.94 -6.61 6.46
N GLU A 69 6.23 -6.90 6.41
CA GLU A 69 7.15 -6.85 7.53
C GLU A 69 8.01 -5.59 7.36
N HIS A 70 7.93 -4.63 8.29
CA HIS A 70 8.79 -3.44 8.21
C HIS A 70 10.22 -3.81 8.61
N LEU A 71 11.21 -3.36 7.83
CA LEU A 71 12.62 -3.69 8.04
C LEU A 71 13.38 -2.52 8.66
N LYS A 72 13.14 -1.30 8.14
CA LYS A 72 13.87 -0.11 8.57
C LYS A 72 13.08 1.17 8.27
N VAL A 73 13.07 2.12 9.21
CA VAL A 73 12.61 3.49 8.96
C VAL A 73 13.77 4.30 8.40
N LEU A 74 13.54 4.99 7.29
CA LEU A 74 14.53 5.83 6.63
C LEU A 74 14.30 7.32 6.88
N GLU A 75 13.02 7.74 6.92
CA GLU A 75 12.64 9.12 7.18
C GLU A 75 11.27 9.14 7.86
N SER A 76 11.12 10.02 8.84
CA SER A 76 9.87 10.22 9.55
C SER A 76 9.65 11.71 9.74
N LYS A 77 8.82 12.31 8.87
CA LYS A 77 8.44 13.71 8.98
C LYS A 77 7.16 13.79 9.80
N ILE A 78 7.22 14.53 10.91
CA ILE A 78 6.06 14.84 11.78
C ILE A 78 5.59 13.63 12.64
N ILE A 79 6.35 12.53 12.66
CA ILE A 79 6.01 11.37 13.50
C ILE A 79 6.69 11.52 14.87
N PRO A 80 5.99 11.24 15.99
CA PRO A 80 6.60 11.24 17.31
C PRO A 80 7.78 10.25 17.38
N LYS A 81 8.94 10.69 17.89
CA LYS A 81 10.16 9.87 18.01
C LYS A 81 9.94 8.54 18.78
N ASN A 82 8.93 8.49 19.64
CA ASN A 82 8.62 7.34 20.51
C ASN A 82 7.50 6.45 19.95
N MET A 83 7.08 6.67 18.71
CA MET A 83 5.97 5.92 18.14
C MET A 83 6.40 4.47 17.85
N ASN A 84 5.70 3.53 18.48
CA ASN A 84 5.96 2.10 18.29
C ASN A 84 5.36 1.62 16.95
N LEU A 85 6.24 1.23 16.02
CA LEU A 85 5.86 0.74 14.69
C LEU A 85 5.67 -0.77 14.62
N LYS A 86 5.67 -1.50 15.76
CA LYS A 86 5.44 -2.96 15.79
C LYS A 86 4.15 -3.38 15.08
N ASN A 87 3.13 -2.52 15.08
CA ASN A 87 1.84 -2.79 14.45
C ASN A 87 1.73 -2.24 13.01
N LEU A 88 2.83 -1.77 12.41
CA LEU A 88 2.87 -1.39 11.00
C LEU A 88 2.94 -2.63 10.11
N ASN A 89 1.81 -2.97 9.49
CA ASN A 89 1.61 -4.26 8.84
C ASN A 89 1.04 -4.16 7.42
N GLU A 90 0.63 -2.98 6.95
CA GLU A 90 -0.07 -2.85 5.68
C GLU A 90 0.40 -1.64 4.86
N ILE A 91 0.48 -1.83 3.55
CA ILE A 91 0.49 -0.75 2.55
C ILE A 91 -0.83 -0.80 1.80
N ASN A 92 -1.48 0.34 1.62
CA ASN A 92 -2.76 0.43 0.93
C ASN A 92 -2.77 1.58 -0.09
N SER A 93 -3.47 1.42 -1.21
CA SER A 93 -3.64 2.50 -2.19
C SER A 93 -4.94 2.42 -2.99
N PHE A 94 -5.50 3.58 -3.30
CA PHE A 94 -6.62 3.73 -4.25
C PHE A 94 -6.15 4.03 -5.69
N ARG A 95 -4.83 4.24 -5.89
CA ARG A 95 -4.26 4.59 -7.20
C ARG A 95 -3.86 3.33 -7.96
N GLY A 96 -4.40 3.16 -9.17
CA GLY A 96 -4.12 2.00 -10.03
C GLY A 96 -2.63 1.75 -10.29
N ARG A 97 -1.81 2.81 -10.33
CA ARG A 97 -0.35 2.69 -10.49
C ARG A 97 0.35 1.85 -9.41
N PHE A 98 -0.28 1.61 -8.26
CA PHE A 98 0.27 0.74 -7.22
C PHE A 98 -0.40 -0.64 -7.18
N CYS A 99 -1.38 -0.92 -8.03
CA CYS A 99 -1.92 -2.27 -8.19
C CYS A 99 -0.86 -3.17 -8.84
N GLU A 100 -0.74 -4.40 -8.35
CA GLU A 100 0.24 -5.41 -8.79
C GLU A 100 1.71 -4.93 -8.77
N GLN A 101 2.01 -3.88 -8.01
CA GLN A 101 3.32 -3.23 -7.96
C GLN A 101 4.41 -4.15 -7.41
N ALA A 102 4.10 -4.99 -6.41
CA ALA A 102 5.04 -5.92 -5.78
C ALA A 102 4.39 -7.28 -5.54
N ILE A 103 5.21 -8.33 -5.43
CA ILE A 103 4.76 -9.69 -5.09
C ILE A 103 5.32 -10.12 -3.73
N LYS A 104 4.73 -11.16 -3.13
CA LYS A 104 5.26 -11.79 -1.92
C LYS A 104 6.75 -12.10 -2.07
N GLY A 105 7.55 -11.68 -1.10
CA GLY A 105 9.00 -11.83 -1.09
C GLY A 105 9.76 -10.59 -1.52
N ASP A 106 9.16 -9.71 -2.33
CA ASP A 106 9.79 -8.46 -2.76
C ASP A 106 10.13 -7.57 -1.55
N LYS A 107 11.30 -6.93 -1.60
CA LYS A 107 11.62 -5.80 -0.73
C LYS A 107 11.22 -4.51 -1.45
N VAL A 108 10.63 -3.59 -0.71
CA VAL A 108 10.13 -2.33 -1.23
C VAL A 108 10.60 -1.14 -0.40
N LEU A 109 10.94 -0.07 -1.09
CA LEU A 109 11.05 1.27 -0.54
C LEU A 109 9.70 1.97 -0.68
N VAL A 110 9.13 2.41 0.44
CA VAL A 110 7.78 2.98 0.46
C VAL A 110 7.80 4.33 1.15
N GLU A 111 7.17 5.33 0.54
CA GLU A 111 7.01 6.68 1.07
C GLU A 111 5.53 7.04 0.99
N GLY A 112 4.90 7.39 2.12
CA GLY A 112 3.47 7.68 2.14
C GLY A 112 2.96 8.19 3.49
N LYS A 113 1.64 8.31 3.59
CA LYS A 113 0.96 8.75 4.82
C LYS A 113 0.88 7.60 5.81
N LEU A 114 1.35 7.81 7.04
CA LEU A 114 1.16 6.86 8.13
C LEU A 114 -0.21 7.06 8.74
N GLU A 115 -1.03 6.01 8.77
CA GLU A 115 -2.36 6.03 9.35
C GLU A 115 -2.52 4.97 10.42
N GLN A 116 -3.15 5.34 11.53
CA GLN A 116 -3.69 4.39 12.49
C GLN A 116 -5.12 4.03 12.11
N ILE A 117 -5.37 2.73 12.02
CA ILE A 117 -6.68 2.14 11.77
C ILE A 117 -7.22 1.62 13.10
N ILE A 118 -8.46 1.97 13.40
CA ILE A 118 -9.22 1.41 14.53
C ILE A 118 -10.46 0.73 13.94
N PHE A 119 -10.56 -0.57 14.13
CA PHE A 119 -11.69 -1.38 13.69
C PHE A 119 -12.54 -1.80 14.90
N ARG A 120 -13.84 -1.50 14.86
CA ARG A 120 -14.83 -1.80 15.93
C ARG A 120 -14.32 -1.47 17.34
N ASN A 121 -13.67 -0.31 17.49
CA ASN A 121 -13.10 0.21 18.75
C ASN A 121 -12.14 -0.75 19.51
N SER A 122 -11.60 -1.80 18.88
CA SER A 122 -10.85 -2.85 19.58
C SER A 122 -9.57 -3.27 18.86
N LYS A 123 -9.60 -3.43 17.53
CA LYS A 123 -8.42 -3.80 16.74
C LYS A 123 -7.74 -2.56 16.21
N ASN A 124 -6.47 -2.36 16.57
CA ASN A 124 -5.66 -1.25 16.10
C ASN A 124 -4.42 -1.72 15.32
N TYR A 125 -4.20 -1.14 14.16
CA TYR A 125 -2.99 -1.37 13.38
C TYR A 125 -2.56 -0.11 12.63
N LEU A 126 -1.34 -0.10 12.13
CA LEU A 126 -0.80 0.99 11.34
C LEU A 126 -0.67 0.56 9.88
N ARG A 127 -0.98 1.48 8.97
CA ARG A 127 -0.75 1.31 7.53
C ARG A 127 -0.01 2.49 6.93
N ILE A 128 0.63 2.27 5.80
CA ILE A 128 1.04 3.34 4.89
C ILE A 128 0.01 3.46 3.78
N LEU A 129 -0.67 4.61 3.71
CA LEU A 129 -1.60 4.93 2.64
C LEU A 129 -0.88 5.70 1.53
N LEU A 130 -1.02 5.22 0.30
CA LEU A 130 -0.51 5.86 -0.91
C LEU A 130 -1.68 6.42 -1.73
N THR A 131 -1.80 7.74 -1.79
CA THR A 131 -2.87 8.46 -2.51
C THR A 131 -2.38 9.71 -3.24
N ASP A 132 -1.27 10.30 -2.81
CA ASP A 132 -0.66 11.46 -3.43
C ASP A 132 0.01 11.10 -4.76
N GLN A 133 -0.08 12.00 -5.75
CA GLN A 133 0.45 11.73 -7.09
C GLN A 133 1.97 11.91 -7.19
N VAL A 134 2.52 12.82 -6.40
CA VAL A 134 3.90 13.31 -6.52
C VAL A 134 4.78 12.74 -5.41
N GLN A 135 4.28 12.75 -4.18
CA GLN A 135 5.08 12.43 -3.00
C GLN A 135 5.10 10.93 -2.68
N ASP A 136 4.01 10.21 -2.98
CA ASP A 136 3.87 8.83 -2.57
C ASP A 136 4.60 7.88 -3.53
N LYS A 137 5.34 6.92 -2.98
CA LYS A 137 6.22 6.01 -3.74
C LYS A 137 6.15 4.60 -3.19
N MET A 138 6.29 3.65 -4.11
CA MET A 138 6.51 2.23 -3.83
C MET A 138 7.42 1.67 -4.92
N ILE A 139 8.68 1.45 -4.57
CA ILE A 139 9.73 1.04 -5.50
C ILE A 139 10.26 -0.32 -5.04
N ILE A 140 10.29 -1.30 -5.94
CA ILE A 140 10.92 -2.60 -5.66
C ILE A 140 12.43 -2.37 -5.59
N ASN A 141 13.07 -2.77 -4.49
CA ASN A 141 14.51 -2.68 -4.31
C ASN A 141 15.08 -4.09 -4.13
N ASP A 142 16.08 -4.47 -4.93
CA ASP A 142 16.68 -5.81 -4.90
C ASP A 142 17.83 -5.95 -3.87
N GLU A 143 18.19 -4.86 -3.18
CA GLU A 143 19.22 -4.83 -2.13
C GLU A 143 18.79 -5.42 -0.78
#